data_AF-A0A836U914-F1
#
_entry.id   AF-A0A836U914-F1
#
_cell.length_a   1.000
_cell.length_b   1.000
_cell.length_c   1.000
_cell.angle_alpha   90.00
_cell.angle_beta   90.00
_cell.angle_gamma   90.00
#
_symmetry.space_group_name_H-M   'P 1'
#
loop_
_entity.id
_entity.type
_entity.pdbx_description
1 polymer ?
#
loop_
_entity_poly.entity_id
_entity_poly.type
_entity_poly.pdbx_seq_one_letter_code
_entity_poly.pdbx_strand_id
1 'polypeptide(L)' 'MDRYIPLISTRSKGPMGLAHLPRLWLKMRLASKGKLEEGYRAGEGGFDGALLEALGIETAAAVAFVAELQP' A
#
# COMPACT_ATOMS: atom_id res chain seq x y z
N MET A 1 -21.03 2.95 -1.02
CA MET A 1 -19.74 3.63 -0.81
C MET A 1 -18.82 3.21 -1.94
N ASP A 2 -18.23 4.17 -2.65
CA ASP A 2 -17.40 3.86 -3.81
C ASP A 2 -16.10 3.16 -3.38
N ARG A 3 -15.79 2.04 -4.04
CA ARG A 3 -14.53 1.32 -3.90
C ARG A 3 -13.66 1.57 -5.13
N TYR A 4 -12.35 1.61 -4.92
CA TYR A 4 -11.39 2.02 -5.92
C TYR A 4 -10.39 0.92 -6.20
N ILE A 5 -10.19 0.65 -7.49
CA ILE A 5 -9.10 -0.17 -7.99
C ILE A 5 -7.82 0.69 -7.94
N PRO A 6 -6.73 0.23 -7.31
CA PRO A 6 -5.46 0.96 -7.36
C PRO A 6 -4.92 0.92 -8.80
N LEU A 7 -4.92 2.06 -9.49
CA LEU A 7 -4.49 2.16 -10.89
C LEU A 7 -2.99 2.42 -11.09
N ILE A 8 -2.26 2.74 -10.01
CA ILE A 8 -0.80 2.91 -10.07
C ILE A 8 -0.15 1.55 -10.35
N SER A 9 0.51 1.37 -11.49
CA SER A 9 1.18 0.11 -11.84
C SER A 9 2.20 -0.34 -10.78
N THR A 10 2.31 -1.65 -10.54
CA THR A 10 3.33 -2.28 -9.67
C THR A 10 4.76 -1.87 -10.06
N ARG A 11 5.01 -1.57 -11.34
CA ARG A 11 6.34 -1.15 -11.84
C ARG A 11 6.63 0.35 -11.68
N SER A 12 5.66 1.15 -11.24
CA SER A 12 5.83 2.59 -11.06
C SER A 12 6.82 2.88 -9.95
N LYS A 13 7.69 3.87 -10.16
CA LYS A 13 8.68 4.36 -9.18
C LYS A 13 8.30 5.77 -8.77
N GLY A 14 8.32 6.03 -7.46
CA GLY A 14 8.13 7.38 -6.91
C GLY A 14 9.44 8.17 -6.87
N PRO A 15 9.45 9.35 -6.22
CA PRO A 15 10.64 10.18 -6.05
C PRO A 15 11.82 9.46 -5.37
N MET A 16 11.55 8.47 -4.51
CA MET A 16 12.58 7.64 -3.86
C MET A 16 13.16 6.56 -4.78
N GLY A 17 12.71 6.44 -6.03
CA GLY A 17 13.20 5.43 -6.98
C GLY A 17 12.74 3.99 -6.71
N LEU A 18 11.98 3.75 -5.63
CA LEU A 18 11.48 2.43 -5.25
C LEU A 18 10.26 2.05 -6.09
N ALA A 19 10.35 0.89 -6.77
CA ALA A 19 9.22 0.32 -7.47
C ALA A 19 8.16 -0.14 -6.47
N HIS A 20 6.90 -0.13 -6.88
CA HIS A 20 5.74 -0.56 -6.09
C HIS A 20 5.40 0.30 -4.86
N LEU A 21 6.34 1.05 -4.29
CA LEU A 21 6.08 1.92 -3.13
C LEU A 21 4.88 2.88 -3.32
N PRO A 22 4.73 3.57 -4.47
CA PRO A 22 3.55 4.42 -4.67
C PRO A 22 2.22 3.64 -4.71
N ARG A 23 2.24 2.40 -5.24
CA ARG A 23 1.07 1.53 -5.29
C ARG A 23 0.74 0.99 -3.90
N LEU A 24 1.73 0.56 -3.13
CA LEU A 24 1.58 0.12 -1.74
C LEU A 24 0.92 1.22 -0.90
N TRP A 25 1.43 2.45 -1.01
CA TRP A 25 0.89 3.61 -0.30
C TRP A 25 -0.58 3.86 -0.62
N LEU A 26 -0.93 3.90 -1.92
CA LEU A 26 -2.31 4.08 -2.36
C LEU A 26 -3.23 2.99 -1.81
N LYS A 27 -2.78 1.74 -1.83
CA LYS A 27 -3.56 0.60 -1.32
C LYS A 27 -3.82 0.73 0.18
N MET A 28 -2.80 1.04 0.98
CA MET A 28 -2.96 1.25 2.44
C MET A 28 -3.90 2.41 2.76
N ARG A 29 -3.83 3.52 2.01
CA ARG A 29 -4.72 4.68 2.16
C ARG A 29 -6.17 4.39 1.78
N LEU A 30 -6.40 3.58 0.74
CA LEU A 30 -7.74 3.15 0.37
C LEU A 30 -8.30 2.16 1.40
N ALA A 31 -7.48 1.22 1.86
CA ALA A 31 -7.87 0.24 2.87
C ALA A 31 -8.26 0.92 4.19
N SER A 32 -7.46 1.87 4.68
CA SER A 32 -7.75 2.59 5.93
C SER A 32 -9.03 3.44 5.87
N LYS A 33 -9.53 3.74 4.67
CA LYS A 33 -10.79 4.47 4.45
C LYS A 33 -11.98 3.57 4.11
N GLY A 34 -11.81 2.24 4.10
CA GLY A 34 -12.85 1.29 3.66
C GLY A 34 -13.20 1.44 2.17
N LYS A 35 -12.26 1.94 1.37
CA LYS A 35 -12.44 2.29 -0.05
C LYS A 35 -11.60 1.45 -1.00
N LEU A 36 -10.82 0.50 -0.50
CA LEU A 36 -10.10 -0.44 -1.35
C LEU A 36 -11.08 -1.48 -1.90
N GLU A 37 -10.94 -1.81 -3.18
CA GLU A 37 -11.78 -2.84 -3.77
C GLU A 37 -11.48 -4.26 -3.24
N GLU A 38 -12.51 -5.10 -3.09
CA GLU A 38 -12.51 -6.40 -2.39
C GLU A 38 -11.44 -7.38 -2.87
N GLY A 39 -11.15 -7.38 -4.16
CA GLY A 39 -10.11 -8.23 -4.75
C GLY A 39 -8.67 -7.81 -4.41
N TYR A 40 -8.49 -6.69 -3.69
CA TYR A 40 -7.19 -6.13 -3.35
C TYR A 40 -6.91 -6.21 -1.85
N ARG A 41 -5.71 -6.69 -1.53
CA ARG A 41 -5.12 -6.69 -0.17
C ARG A 41 -4.15 -5.53 -0.03
N ALA A 42 -3.96 -4.95 1.15
CA ALA A 42 -2.95 -3.91 1.39
C ALA A 42 -1.96 -4.37 2.47
N GLY A 43 -0.66 -4.23 2.23
CA GLY A 43 0.39 -4.62 3.16
C GLY A 43 0.65 -6.13 3.25
N GLU A 44 -0.33 -6.97 2.94
CA GLU A 44 -0.22 -8.43 3.12
C GLU A 44 0.22 -9.17 1.85
N GLY A 45 1.42 -9.77 1.91
CA GLY A 45 1.94 -10.69 0.90
C GLY A 45 2.20 -10.06 -0.48
N GLY A 46 2.61 -10.90 -1.43
CA GLY A 46 2.96 -10.46 -2.79
C GLY A 46 4.02 -9.35 -2.80
N PHE A 47 3.89 -8.40 -3.72
CA PHE A 47 4.83 -7.26 -3.82
C PHE A 47 4.75 -6.29 -2.63
N ASP A 48 3.62 -6.22 -1.93
CA ASP A 48 3.50 -5.38 -0.73
C ASP A 48 4.43 -5.90 0.36
N GLY A 49 4.30 -7.19 0.69
CA GLY A 49 5.14 -7.86 1.68
C GLY A 49 6.61 -7.88 1.27
N ALA A 50 6.92 -8.22 0.01
CA ALA A 50 8.31 -8.25 -0.46
C ALA A 50 9.01 -6.89 -0.39
N LEU A 51 8.28 -5.80 -0.66
CA LEU A 51 8.83 -4.44 -0.53
C LEU A 51 9.05 -4.06 0.93
N LEU A 52 8.08 -4.33 1.80
CA LEU A 52 8.18 -4.02 3.24
C LEU A 52 9.32 -4.80 3.91
N GLU A 53 9.44 -6.09 3.59
CA GLU A 53 10.56 -6.94 4.03
C GLU A 53 11.91 -6.39 3.57
N ALA A 54 12.04 -6.03 2.29
CA ALA A 54 13.29 -5.45 1.76
C ALA A 54 13.68 -4.12 2.40
N LEU A 55 12.71 -3.37 2.92
CA LEU A 55 12.93 -2.12 3.66
C LEU A 55 13.10 -2.33 5.17
N GLY A 56 12.94 -3.55 5.68
CA GLY A 56 12.96 -3.84 7.11
C GLY A 56 11.79 -3.23 7.88
N ILE A 57 10.64 -3.03 7.22
CA ILE A 57 9.43 -2.43 7.80
C ILE A 57 8.42 -3.54 8.12
N GLU A 58 7.93 -3.56 9.35
CA GLU A 58 6.89 -4.50 9.75
C GLU A 58 5.53 -4.08 9.16
N THR A 59 4.78 -5.06 8.62
CA THR A 59 3.55 -4.82 7.87
C THR A 59 2.45 -4.19 8.72
N ALA A 60 2.18 -4.72 9.92
CA ALA A 60 1.13 -4.19 10.78
C ALA A 60 1.47 -2.77 11.24
N ALA A 61 2.73 -2.48 11.53
CA ALA A 61 3.23 -1.14 11.85
C ALA A 61 3.04 -0.17 10.68
N ALA A 62 3.34 -0.60 9.45
CA ALA A 62 3.12 0.23 8.26
C ALA A 62 1.63 0.54 8.03
N VAL A 63 0.77 -0.47 8.17
CA VAL A 63 -0.69 -0.31 8.03
C VAL A 63 -1.24 0.63 9.12
N ALA A 64 -0.83 0.44 10.38
CA ALA A 64 -1.23 1.27 11.51
C ALA A 64 -0.79 2.72 11.29
N PHE A 65 0.47 2.95 10.93
CA PHE A 65 1.00 4.28 10.64
C PHE A 65 0.19 5.04 9.58
N VAL A 66 -0.13 4.38 8.46
CA VAL A 66 -0.94 5.00 7.39
C VAL A 66 -2.39 5.24 7.84
N ALA A 67 -2.95 4.34 8.63
CA ALA A 67 -4.31 4.46 9.15
C ALA A 67 -4.45 5.61 10.16
N GLU A 68 -3.47 5.76 11.06
CA GLU A 68 -3.47 6.77 12.13
C GLU A 68 -3.11 8.16 11.62
N LEU A 69 -2.01 8.31 10.88
CA LEU A 69 -1.52 9.62 10.48
C LEU A 69 -2.13 10.14 9.18
N GLN A 70 -2.74 9.26 8.39
CA GLN A 70 -3.36 9.60 7.10
C GLN A 70 -2.51 10.51 6.18
N PRO A 71 -1.21 10.22 5.94
CA PRO A 71 -0.30 11.17 5.28
C PRO A 71 -0.53 11.33 3.78
#